data_AF-A0A1A8KBY8-F1
#
_entry.id   AF-A0A1A8KBY8-F1
#
_cell.length_a   1.000
_cell.length_b   1.000
_cell.length_c   1.000
_cell.angle_alpha   90.00
_cell.angle_beta   90.00
_cell.angle_gamma   90.00
#
_symmetry.space_group_name_H-M   'P 1'
#
loop_
_entity.id
_entity.type
_entity.pdbx_description
1 polymer ?
#
loop_
_entity_poly.entity_id
_entity_poly.type
_entity_poly.pdbx_seq_one_letter_code
_entity_poly.pdbx_strand_id
1 'polypeptide(L)'
;MIFIIFSMAINGENVSDLWTISPSSPQGCVLSPLIFSLYTNSCTSNHESVKLIKFADDTTVIGLISDGDESAYRMEVKWLVFWCNHKNLVLNAQTAEVVVNFRETHSPP
;
A
#
# COMPACT_ATOMS: atom_id res chain seq x y z
N MET A 1 -14.50 5.35 -7.66
CA MET A 1 -13.20 4.65 -7.54
C MET A 1 -12.35 5.43 -6.54
N ILE A 2 -11.89 4.77 -5.49
CA ILE A 2 -11.05 5.36 -4.43
C ILE A 2 -9.63 4.87 -4.61
N PHE A 3 -8.68 5.79 -4.47
CA PHE A 3 -7.26 5.51 -4.39
C PHE A 3 -6.73 6.09 -3.09
N ILE A 4 -6.15 5.26 -2.24
CA ILE A 4 -5.36 5.71 -1.09
C ILE A 4 -3.98 5.10 -1.18
N ILE A 5 -2.98 5.95 -1.04
CA ILE A 5 -1.58 5.55 -0.99
C ILE A 5 -1.23 5.28 0.47
N PHE A 6 -0.68 4.11 0.74
CA PHE A 6 -0.09 3.75 2.01
C PHE A 6 1.41 3.54 1.83
N SER A 7 2.20 3.91 2.83
CA SER A 7 3.61 3.50 2.93
C SER A 7 3.73 2.37 3.96
N MET A 8 4.39 1.29 3.56
CA MET A 8 4.75 0.18 4.42
C MET A 8 6.16 0.41 4.97
N ALA A 9 6.33 0.41 6.28
CA ALA A 9 7.63 0.54 6.92
C ALA A 9 7.91 -0.64 7.87
N ILE A 10 9.18 -0.98 8.08
CA ILE A 10 9.58 -1.99 9.07
C ILE A 10 9.22 -1.48 10.47
N ASN A 11 8.59 -2.34 11.28
CA ASN A 11 8.30 -2.04 12.68
C ASN A 11 9.61 -2.03 13.48
N GLY A 12 9.93 -0.89 14.10
CA GLY A 12 11.19 -0.65 14.81
C GLY A 12 11.34 -1.36 16.16
N GLU A 13 10.35 -2.16 16.58
CA GLU A 13 10.35 -2.82 17.89
C GLU A 13 11.21 -4.10 17.96
N ASN A 14 11.65 -4.64 16.80
CA ASN A 14 12.52 -5.83 16.71
C ASN A 14 13.77 -5.53 15.85
N VAL A 15 14.56 -4.54 16.25
CA VAL A 15 15.81 -4.20 15.58
C VAL A 15 16.97 -4.85 16.34
N SER A 16 17.66 -5.81 15.70
CA SER A 16 18.97 -6.29 16.15
C SER A 16 20.01 -5.17 16.10
N ASP A 17 21.07 -5.24 16.93
CA ASP A 17 22.13 -4.22 16.99
C ASP A 17 22.53 -3.69 15.60
N LEU A 18 22.46 -2.37 15.44
CA LEU A 18 22.72 -1.68 14.20
C LEU A 18 24.18 -1.91 13.79
N TRP A 19 24.42 -2.79 12.82
CA TRP A 19 25.74 -2.86 12.19
C TRP A 19 25.87 -1.64 11.27
N THR A 20 26.62 -0.64 11.73
CA THR A 20 26.94 0.55 10.94
C THR A 20 27.74 0.15 9.71
N ILE A 21 27.06 -0.03 8.58
CA ILE A 21 27.69 -0.09 7.26
C ILE A 21 27.96 1.35 6.86
N SER A 22 29.24 1.70 6.74
CA SER A 22 29.72 3.02 6.33
C SER A 22 29.00 3.47 5.05
N PRO A 23 28.28 4.61 5.03
CA PRO A 23 27.60 5.07 3.82
C PRO A 23 28.63 5.78 2.94
N SER A 24 29.42 4.99 2.21
CA SER A 24 30.23 5.48 1.09
C SER A 24 29.55 5.06 -0.21
N SER A 25 28.37 5.59 -0.47
CA SER A 25 27.76 5.55 -1.81
C SER A 25 27.02 6.86 -2.07
N PRO A 26 27.34 7.58 -3.15
CA PRO A 26 26.56 8.74 -3.57
C PRO A 26 25.19 8.24 -4.05
N GLN A 27 24.10 8.83 -3.54
CA GLN A 27 22.69 8.49 -3.85
C GLN A 27 22.34 6.99 -3.85
N GLY A 28 21.85 6.52 -2.69
CA GLY A 28 20.86 5.44 -2.57
C GLY A 28 21.27 4.09 -3.17
N CYS A 29 21.62 3.13 -2.31
CA CYS A 29 21.69 1.74 -2.74
C CYS A 29 20.32 1.32 -3.35
N VAL A 30 20.26 1.21 -4.69
CA VAL A 30 19.10 0.68 -5.46
C VAL A 30 18.69 -0.73 -4.98
N LEU A 31 19.57 -1.36 -4.20
CA LEU A 31 19.34 -2.62 -3.55
C LEU A 31 18.25 -2.55 -2.45
N SER A 32 18.11 -1.46 -1.69
CA SER A 32 17.12 -1.42 -0.60
C SER A 32 15.67 -1.39 -1.10
N PRO A 33 15.28 -0.60 -2.12
CA PRO A 33 13.92 -0.66 -2.68
C PRO A 33 13.63 -1.99 -3.36
N LEU A 34 14.65 -2.61 -3.98
CA LEU A 34 14.52 -3.92 -4.62
C LEU A 34 14.29 -5.03 -3.59
N ILE A 35 15.08 -5.08 -2.51
CA ILE A 35 14.89 -6.05 -1.43
C ILE A 35 13.52 -5.86 -0.77
N PHE A 36 13.11 -4.61 -0.52
CA PHE A 36 11.79 -4.34 0.04
C PHE A 36 10.65 -4.81 -0.88
N SER A 37 10.79 -4.57 -2.19
CA SER A 37 9.82 -5.06 -3.19
C SER A 37 9.73 -6.59 -3.21
N LEU A 38 10.85 -7.29 -3.07
CA LEU A 38 10.86 -8.76 -2.94
C LEU A 38 10.22 -9.23 -1.63
N TYR A 39 10.48 -8.53 -0.53
CA TYR A 39 9.94 -8.83 0.79
C TYR A 39 8.41 -8.74 0.82
N THR A 40 7.85 -7.71 0.17
CA THR A 40 6.40 -7.47 0.09
C THR A 40 5.73 -8.09 -1.13
N ASN A 41 6.48 -8.82 -1.98
CA ASN A 41 5.96 -9.35 -3.25
C ASN A 41 4.73 -10.26 -3.07
N SER A 42 4.70 -11.04 -2.00
CA SER A 42 3.59 -11.95 -1.67
C SER A 42 2.30 -11.26 -1.19
N CYS A 43 2.33 -9.96 -0.92
CA CYS A 43 1.11 -9.20 -0.59
C CYS A 43 0.28 -8.94 -1.84
N THR A 44 -0.91 -9.54 -1.93
CA THR A 44 -1.84 -9.44 -3.08
C THR A 44 -3.25 -9.12 -2.60
N SER A 45 -4.06 -8.50 -3.47
CA SER A 45 -5.47 -8.24 -3.14
C SER A 45 -6.25 -9.53 -2.94
N ASN A 46 -7.15 -9.59 -1.95
CA ASN A 46 -8.08 -10.70 -1.75
C ASN A 46 -9.43 -10.48 -2.43
N HIS A 47 -9.77 -9.24 -2.79
CA HIS A 47 -11.03 -8.92 -3.42
C HIS A 47 -10.85 -8.54 -4.90
N GLU A 48 -11.69 -9.08 -5.79
CA GLU A 48 -11.56 -8.87 -7.25
C GLU A 48 -11.75 -7.39 -7.66
N SER A 49 -12.60 -6.66 -6.94
CA SER A 49 -12.85 -5.22 -7.15
C SER A 49 -11.81 -4.29 -6.52
N VAL A 50 -10.79 -4.86 -5.85
CA VAL A 50 -9.69 -4.10 -5.25
C VAL A 50 -8.37 -4.51 -5.90
N LYS A 51 -7.52 -3.53 -6.22
CA LYS A 51 -6.17 -3.77 -6.75
C LYS A 51 -5.14 -3.14 -5.84
N LEU A 52 -4.05 -3.87 -5.62
CA LEU A 52 -2.86 -3.37 -4.93
C LEU A 52 -1.79 -3.10 -5.99
N ILE A 53 -1.29 -1.87 -6.03
CA ILE A 53 -0.12 -1.48 -6.83
C ILE A 53 1.00 -1.18 -5.85
N LYS A 54 2.16 -1.83 -6.00
CA LYS A 54 3.30 -1.70 -5.10
C LYS A 54 4.49 -1.09 -5.84
N PHE A 55 5.13 -0.12 -5.22
CA PHE A 55 6.37 0.49 -5.67
C PHE A 55 7.28 0.71 -4.48
N ALA A 56 8.26 -0.19 -4.28
CA ALA A 56 9.08 -0.21 -3.08
C ALA A 56 8.22 -0.20 -1.80
N ASP A 57 8.38 0.82 -0.93
CA ASP A 57 7.60 1.01 0.30
C ASP A 57 6.20 1.59 0.06
N ASP A 58 5.94 2.22 -1.07
CA ASP A 58 4.62 2.75 -1.41
C ASP A 58 3.70 1.63 -1.94
N THR A 59 2.50 1.55 -1.38
CA THR A 59 1.43 0.66 -1.80
C THR A 59 0.15 1.45 -2.02
N THR A 60 -0.34 1.49 -3.25
CA THR A 60 -1.63 2.09 -3.60
C THR A 60 -2.72 1.03 -3.58
N VAL A 61 -3.78 1.29 -2.81
CA VAL A 61 -5.00 0.47 -2.79
C VAL A 61 -6.06 1.15 -3.65
N ILE A 62 -6.52 0.45 -4.67
CA ILE A 62 -7.51 0.92 -5.64
C ILE A 62 -8.81 0.15 -5.44
N GLY A 63 -9.85 0.80 -4.97
CA GLY A 63 -11.18 0.20 -4.81
C GLY A 63 -12.19 0.77 -5.80
N LEU A 64 -12.93 -0.12 -6.49
CA LEU A 64 -14.15 0.28 -7.18
C LEU A 64 -15.27 0.51 -6.15
N ILE A 65 -15.94 1.66 -6.22
CA ILE A 65 -17.18 1.92 -5.47
C ILE A 65 -18.33 1.67 -6.42
N SER A 66 -19.27 0.80 -6.04
CA SER A 66 -20.56 0.65 -6.73
C SER A 66 -21.65 1.11 -5.79
N ASP A 67 -22.56 1.97 -6.25
CA ASP A 67 -23.74 2.41 -5.49
C ASP A 67 -23.45 3.01 -4.10
N GLY A 68 -22.24 3.58 -3.92
CA GLY A 68 -21.80 4.12 -2.63
C GLY A 68 -21.27 3.07 -1.65
N ASP A 69 -21.19 1.80 -2.04
CA ASP A 69 -20.59 0.75 -1.23
C ASP A 69 -19.06 0.69 -1.40
N GLU A 70 -18.36 0.95 -0.31
CA GLU A 70 -16.89 0.86 -0.18
C GLU A 70 -16.45 -0.34 0.69
N SER A 71 -17.37 -1.26 1.01
CA SER A 71 -17.11 -2.40 1.91
C SER A 71 -15.91 -3.24 1.49
N ALA A 72 -15.77 -3.54 0.20
CA ALA A 72 -14.65 -4.27 -0.38
C ALA A 72 -13.31 -3.56 -0.13
N TYR A 73 -13.25 -2.25 -0.36
CA TYR A 73 -12.07 -1.42 -0.10
C TYR A 73 -11.70 -1.46 1.39
N ARG A 74 -12.67 -1.25 2.28
CA ARG A 74 -12.45 -1.27 3.73
C ARG A 74 -12.00 -2.63 4.24
N MET A 75 -12.52 -3.71 3.68
CA MET A 75 -12.10 -5.07 4.02
C MET A 75 -10.65 -5.31 3.58
N GLU A 76 -10.28 -4.85 2.39
CA GLU A 76 -8.91 -4.98 1.88
C GLU A 76 -7.91 -4.22 2.75
N VAL A 77 -8.22 -2.98 3.16
CA VAL A 77 -7.36 -2.21 4.07
C VAL A 77 -7.18 -2.93 5.41
N LYS A 78 -8.24 -3.53 5.98
CA LYS A 78 -8.14 -4.32 7.21
C LYS A 78 -7.24 -5.54 7.03
N TRP A 79 -7.38 -6.24 5.91
CA TRP A 79 -6.51 -7.36 5.58
C TRP A 79 -5.04 -6.91 5.44
N LEU A 80 -4.80 -5.77 4.79
CA LEU A 80 -3.46 -5.20 4.62
C LEU A 80 -2.80 -4.91 5.96
N VAL A 81 -3.53 -4.31 6.91
CA VAL A 81 -3.05 -4.06 8.28
C VAL A 81 -2.71 -5.38 8.98
N PHE A 82 -3.58 -6.39 8.88
CA PHE A 82 -3.32 -7.72 9.45
C PHE A 82 -2.06 -8.37 8.86
N TRP A 83 -1.89 -8.29 7.54
CA TRP A 83 -0.74 -8.83 6.83
C TRP A 83 0.56 -8.12 7.23
N CYS A 84 0.54 -6.78 7.31
CA CYS A 84 1.67 -5.97 7.78
C CYS A 84 2.10 -6.39 9.19
N ASN A 85 1.16 -6.55 10.12
CA ASN A 85 1.46 -6.98 11.49
C ASN A 85 2.15 -8.36 11.53
N HIS A 86 1.75 -9.31 10.68
CA HIS A 86 2.40 -10.63 10.58
C HIS A 86 3.82 -10.57 9.98
N LYS A 87 4.13 -9.48 9.27
CA LYS A 87 5.43 -9.25 8.60
C LYS A 87 6.29 -8.23 9.34
N ASN A 88 5.97 -7.87 10.59
CA ASN A 88 6.66 -6.81 11.32
C ASN A 88 6.74 -5.52 10.49
N LEU A 89 5.66 -5.17 9.79
CA LEU A 89 5.50 -3.93 9.06
C LEU A 89 4.41 -3.07 9.72
N VAL A 90 4.51 -1.76 9.57
CA VAL A 90 3.46 -0.79 9.87
C VAL A 90 2.93 -0.20 8.57
N LEU A 91 1.61 -0.01 8.52
CA LEU A 91 0.93 0.61 7.38
C LEU A 91 0.56 2.06 7.73
N ASN A 92 1.16 3.02 7.02
CA ASN A 92 0.91 4.44 7.21
C ASN A 92 0.17 5.02 6.02
N ALA A 93 -1.00 5.63 6.23
CA ALA A 93 -1.67 6.35 5.15
C ALA A 93 -0.87 7.60 4.77
N GLN A 94 -0.53 7.74 3.49
CA GLN A 94 -0.09 9.01 2.95
C GLN A 94 -1.31 9.90 2.71
N THR A 95 -1.15 11.21 2.87
CA THR A 95 -2.23 12.21 2.77
C THR A 95 -2.85 12.36 1.37
N ALA A 96 -2.54 11.45 0.44
CA ALA A 96 -3.08 11.42 -0.91
C ALA A 96 -4.28 10.46 -0.96
N GLU A 97 -5.47 11.00 -0.74
CA GLU A 97 -6.74 10.36 -1.09
C GLU A 97 -7.28 11.00 -2.37
N VAL A 98 -7.55 10.19 -3.39
CA VAL A 98 -8.19 10.65 -4.63
C VAL A 98 -9.45 9.82 -4.85
N VAL A 99 -10.61 10.48 -4.80
CA VAL A 99 -11.90 9.88 -5.14
C VAL A 99 -12.30 10.35 -6.53
N VAL A 100 -12.32 9.42 -7.49
CA VAL A 100 -12.79 9.68 -8.85
C VAL A 100 -14.20 9.10 -9.01
N ASN A 101 -15.16 9.96 -9.31
CA ASN A 101 -16.55 9.58 -9.52
C ASN A 101 -16.92 9.67 -11.01
N PHE A 102 -17.11 8.54 -11.67
CA PHE A 102 -17.60 8.47 -13.04
C PHE A 102 -19.13 8.33 -13.01
N ARG A 103 -19.84 9.38 -12.58
CA ARG A 103 -21.29 9.42 -12.83
C ARG A 103 -21.48 9.85 -14.29
N GLU A 104 -21.94 8.93 -15.13
CA GLU A 104 -22.58 9.33 -16.39
C GLU A 104 -23.85 10.11 -16.05
N THR A 105 -23.86 11.39 -16.37
CA THR A 105 -25.11 12.16 -16.36
C THR A 105 -25.94 11.66 -17.54
N HIS A 106 -26.79 10.67 -17.32
CA HIS A 106 -27.89 10.38 -18.23
C HIS A 106 -28.81 11.61 -18.21
N SER A 107 -28.69 12.47 -19.22
CA SER A 107 -29.68 13.50 -19.51
C SER A 107 -31.01 12.82 -19.83
N PRO A 108 -32.14 13.21 -19.20
CA PRO A 108 -33.45 12.69 -19.58
C PRO A 108 -33.80 13.10 -21.02
N PRO A 109 -34.62 12.29 -21.73
CA PRO A 109 -35.04 12.57 -23.10
C PRO A 109 -35.90 13.84 -23.23
#